data_AF-Q468D8-F1
#
_entry.id   AF-Q468D8-F1
#
_cell.length_a   1.000
_cell.length_b   1.000
_cell.length_c   1.000
_cell.angle_alpha   90.00
_cell.angle_beta   90.00
_cell.angle_gamma   90.00
#
_symmetry.space_group_name_H-M   'P 1'
#
loop_
_entity.id
_entity.type
_entity.pdbx_description
1 polymer ?
#
loop_
_entity_poly.entity_id
_entity_poly.type
_entity_poly.pdbx_seq_one_letter_code
_entity_poly.pdbx_strand_id
1 'polypeptide(L)'
;MSYKNCKLYGLTNQGNITGNRTYISRGKKTRRHVCHHCSKVFNDHTGTFYHDLRKDEKTIDLALKISMKGMSIEAIADVLDLDSNFDL
;
A
#
# COMPACT_ATOMS: atom_id res chain seq x y z
N MET A 1 0.94 3.96 12.08
CA MET A 1 2.37 3.55 12.12
C MET A 1 3.19 4.66 11.49
N SER A 2 4.24 5.18 12.15
CA SER A 2 5.06 6.29 11.64
C SER A 2 6.04 5.83 10.54
N TYR A 3 6.90 6.74 10.04
CA TYR A 3 8.02 6.42 9.14
C TYR A 3 9.15 5.69 9.90
N LYS A 4 9.82 4.68 9.30
CA LYS A 4 10.82 3.83 9.98
C LYS A 4 11.94 4.60 10.70
N ASN A 5 12.33 5.76 10.19
CA ASN A 5 13.39 6.58 10.80
C ASN A 5 12.87 7.55 11.89
N CYS A 6 11.61 7.41 12.32
CA CYS A 6 11.05 8.17 13.43
C CYS A 6 11.39 7.49 14.75
N LYS A 7 11.82 8.27 15.76
CA LYS A 7 12.01 7.75 17.14
C LYS A 7 10.73 7.17 17.75
N LEU A 8 9.57 7.61 17.27
CA LEU A 8 8.26 7.11 17.69
C LEU A 8 7.69 6.06 16.73
N TYR A 9 8.54 5.45 15.88
CA TYR A 9 8.12 4.36 15.00
C TYR A 9 7.64 3.15 15.81
N GLY A 10 6.57 2.50 15.37
CA GLY A 10 5.98 1.33 16.04
C GLY A 10 5.21 1.63 17.34
N LEU A 11 5.35 2.82 17.92
CA LEU A 11 4.65 3.20 19.15
C LEU A 11 3.23 3.71 18.86
N THR A 12 2.28 3.30 19.69
CA THR A 12 0.86 3.71 19.61
C THR A 12 0.51 4.71 20.71
N ASN A 13 -0.62 5.43 20.54
CA ASN A 13 -1.18 6.36 21.55
C ASN A 13 -0.26 7.51 22.01
N GLN A 14 0.69 7.93 21.17
CA GLN A 14 1.62 9.02 21.49
C GLN A 14 1.09 10.42 21.15
N GLY A 15 -0.14 10.54 20.62
CA GLY A 15 -0.74 11.82 20.20
C GLY A 15 -0.02 12.53 19.04
N ASN A 16 1.03 11.93 18.48
CA ASN A 16 1.89 12.53 17.46
C ASN A 16 1.36 12.36 16.02
N ILE A 17 0.26 11.63 15.81
CA ILE A 17 -0.28 11.32 14.48
C ILE A 17 -1.65 11.97 14.32
N THR A 18 -1.82 12.72 13.23
CA THR A 18 -3.13 13.22 12.80
C THR A 18 -3.49 12.65 11.43
N GLY A 19 -4.71 12.13 11.30
CA GLY A 19 -5.29 11.74 10.02
C GLY A 19 -5.82 12.96 9.27
N ASN A 20 -5.22 13.28 8.14
CA ASN A 20 -5.56 14.43 7.29
C ASN A 20 -6.09 13.96 5.94
N ARG A 21 -7.34 14.32 5.62
CA ARG A 21 -8.02 14.00 4.35
C ARG A 21 -8.15 12.49 4.09
N THR A 22 -9.27 12.12 3.48
CA THR A 22 -9.47 10.78 2.91
C THR A 22 -9.57 10.96 1.40
N TYR A 23 -8.85 10.15 0.64
CA TYR A 23 -8.88 10.18 -0.82
C TYR A 23 -9.08 8.77 -1.35
N ILE A 24 -9.53 8.66 -2.60
CA ILE A 24 -9.61 7.36 -3.28
C ILE A 24 -8.26 7.07 -3.91
N SER A 25 -7.69 5.91 -3.60
CA SER A 25 -6.49 5.37 -4.21
C SER A 25 -6.74 3.91 -4.53
N ARG A 26 -6.45 3.48 -5.77
CA ARG A 26 -6.60 2.08 -6.19
C ARG A 26 -8.01 1.52 -5.91
N GLY A 27 -9.04 2.32 -6.15
CA GLY A 27 -10.44 1.98 -5.88
C GLY A 27 -10.85 1.89 -4.40
N LYS A 28 -9.95 2.15 -3.45
CA LYS A 28 -10.26 2.13 -2.00
C LYS A 28 -10.09 3.51 -1.38
N LYS A 29 -10.85 3.76 -0.30
CA LYS A 29 -10.62 4.93 0.56
C LYS A 29 -9.31 4.73 1.31
N THR A 30 -8.39 5.67 1.13
CA THR A 30 -7.10 5.71 1.82
C THR A 30 -7.03 6.99 2.64
N ARG A 31 -6.62 6.86 3.89
CA ARG A 31 -6.36 7.98 4.78
C ARG A 31 -4.90 8.39 4.71
N ARG A 32 -4.66 9.69 4.57
CA ARG A 32 -3.33 10.28 4.71
C ARG A 32 -3.13 10.69 6.17
N HIS A 33 -1.92 10.50 6.66
CA HIS A 33 -1.52 10.78 8.04
C HIS A 33 -0.27 11.65 8.04
N VAL A 34 -0.12 12.44 9.11
CA VAL A 34 1.09 13.24 9.36
C VAL A 34 1.59 12.93 10.76
N CYS A 35 2.89 12.68 10.90
CA CYS A 35 3.57 12.58 12.19
C CYS A 35 4.13 13.95 12.57
N HIS A 36 3.65 14.57 13.64
CA HIS A 36 4.12 15.88 14.11
C HIS A 36 5.51 15.85 14.77
N HIS A 37 6.00 14.67 15.15
CA HIS A 37 7.36 14.53 15.71
C HIS A 37 8.45 14.59 14.63
N CYS A 38 8.21 14.04 13.43
CA CYS A 38 9.20 13.99 12.35
C CYS A 38 8.73 14.64 11.04
N SER A 39 7.56 15.28 11.05
CA SER A 39 6.90 15.94 9.91
C SER A 39 6.68 15.07 8.67
N LYS A 40 6.87 13.75 8.76
CA LYS A 40 6.65 12.83 7.64
C LYS A 40 5.17 12.56 7.43
N VAL A 41 4.82 12.49 6.16
CA VAL A 41 3.49 12.11 5.65
C VAL A 41 3.52 10.64 5.29
N PHE A 42 2.46 9.92 5.63
CA PHE A 42 2.29 8.50 5.30
C PHE A 42 0.81 8.19 5.07
N ASN A 43 0.49 6.97 4.63
CA ASN A 43 -0.88 6.51 4.42
C ASN A 43 -1.08 5.12 5.03
N ASP A 44 -2.28 4.57 4.86
CA ASP A 44 -2.65 3.27 5.43
C ASP A 44 -1.79 2.09 4.90
N HIS A 45 -1.17 2.23 3.72
CA HIS A 45 -0.27 1.22 3.15
C HIS A 45 1.20 1.45 3.53
N THR A 46 1.56 2.54 4.21
CA THR A 46 2.95 2.82 4.58
C THR A 46 3.52 1.76 5.52
N GLY A 47 4.55 1.06 5.04
CA GLY A 47 5.22 -0.01 5.77
C GLY A 47 4.49 -1.36 5.73
N THR A 48 3.42 -1.50 4.94
CA THR A 48 2.77 -2.80 4.68
C THR A 48 3.34 -3.43 3.39
N PHE A 49 2.96 -4.69 3.12
CA PHE A 49 3.29 -5.37 1.86
C PHE A 49 2.74 -4.62 0.63
N TYR A 50 1.64 -3.87 0.77
CA TYR A 50 1.01 -3.11 -0.32
C TYR A 50 1.61 -1.72 -0.54
N HIS A 51 2.67 -1.38 0.20
CA HIS A 51 3.38 -0.12 0.02
C HIS A 51 3.88 0.02 -1.42
N ASP A 52 3.67 1.18 -2.03
CA ASP A 52 4.08 1.52 -3.41
C ASP A 52 3.52 0.65 -4.57
N LEU A 53 2.74 -0.41 -4.29
CA LEU A 53 2.14 -1.26 -5.34
C LEU A 53 0.97 -0.60 -6.08
N ARG A 54 1.06 -0.31 -7.38
CA ARG A 54 0.04 0.51 -8.07
C ARG A 54 -1.36 -0.09 -8.21
N LYS A 55 -1.52 -1.42 -8.13
CA LYS A 55 -2.82 -2.09 -8.23
C LYS A 55 -3.46 -2.30 -6.85
N ASP A 56 -4.77 -2.51 -6.83
CA ASP A 56 -5.50 -2.72 -5.58
C ASP A 56 -5.09 -4.04 -4.91
N GLU A 57 -5.27 -4.10 -3.58
CA GLU A 57 -4.84 -5.24 -2.77
C GLU A 57 -5.43 -6.58 -3.24
N LYS A 58 -6.67 -6.60 -3.78
CA LYS A 58 -7.29 -7.87 -4.21
C LYS A 58 -6.58 -8.44 -5.44
N THR A 59 -6.22 -7.58 -6.39
CA THR A 59 -5.47 -7.98 -7.58
C THR A 59 -4.08 -8.51 -7.19
N ILE A 60 -3.40 -7.84 -6.26
CA ILE A 60 -2.09 -8.29 -5.75
C ILE A 60 -2.21 -9.64 -5.03
N ASP A 61 -3.18 -9.80 -4.14
CA ASP A 61 -3.42 -11.06 -3.42
C ASP A 61 -3.74 -12.21 -4.37
N LEU A 62 -4.52 -11.94 -5.41
CA LEU A 62 -4.87 -12.95 -6.41
C LEU A 62 -3.64 -13.37 -7.23
N ALA A 63 -2.84 -12.42 -7.69
CA ALA A 63 -1.58 -12.70 -8.38
C ALA A 63 -0.66 -13.59 -7.54
N LEU A 64 -0.51 -13.28 -6.25
CA LEU A 64 0.31 -14.06 -5.33
C LEU A 64 -0.24 -15.48 -5.15
N LYS A 65 -1.55 -15.64 -4.94
CA LYS A 65 -2.19 -16.96 -4.81
C LYS A 65 -2.03 -17.82 -6.06
N ILE A 66 -2.13 -17.22 -7.24
CA ILE A 66 -1.96 -17.93 -8.51
C ILE A 66 -0.49 -18.30 -8.71
N SER A 67 0.45 -17.41 -8.38
CA SER A 67 1.90 -17.68 -8.40
C SER A 67 2.27 -18.84 -7.49
N MET A 68 1.71 -18.91 -6.28
CA MET A 68 1.92 -20.04 -5.35
C MET A 68 1.41 -21.38 -5.89
N LYS A 69 0.54 -21.40 -6.91
CA LYS A 69 0.10 -22.61 -7.61
C LYS A 69 1.03 -23.02 -8.76
N GLY A 70 2.14 -22.31 -8.96
CA GLY A 70 3.15 -22.64 -9.97
C GLY A 70 2.83 -22.14 -11.38
N MET A 71 1.88 -21.22 -11.54
CA MET A 71 1.64 -20.59 -12.84
C MET A 71 2.77 -19.61 -13.18
N SER A 72 3.10 -19.53 -14.47
CA SER A 72 4.09 -18.57 -14.96
C SER A 72 3.58 -17.13 -14.83
N ILE A 73 4.50 -16.17 -14.85
CA ILE A 73 4.15 -14.75 -14.73
C ILE A 73 3.29 -14.30 -15.92
N GLU A 74 3.58 -14.81 -17.12
CA GLU A 74 2.80 -14.55 -18.34
C GLU A 74 1.36 -15.05 -18.18
N ALA A 75 1.18 -16.30 -17.74
CA ALA A 75 -0.16 -16.86 -17.50
C ALA A 75 -0.92 -16.11 -16.40
N ILE A 76 -0.23 -15.58 -15.38
CA ILE A 76 -0.84 -14.73 -14.36
C ILE A 76 -1.27 -13.39 -14.96
N ALA A 77 -0.43 -12.77 -15.79
CA ALA A 77 -0.76 -11.53 -16.47
C ALA A 77 -1.99 -11.70 -17.36
N ASP A 78 -2.05 -12.80 -18.12
CA ASP A 78 -3.20 -13.14 -18.97
C ASP A 78 -4.48 -13.36 -18.12
N VAL A 79 -4.40 -14.13 -17.03
CA VAL A 79 -5.56 -14.40 -16.15
C VAL A 79 -6.07 -13.14 -15.46
N LEU A 80 -5.17 -12.22 -15.12
CA LEU A 80 -5.50 -10.97 -14.45
C LEU A 80 -5.77 -9.81 -15.41
N ASP A 81 -5.74 -10.06 -16.73
CA ASP A 81 -5.90 -9.05 -17.77
C ASP A 81 -4.97 -7.85 -17.55
N LEU A 82 -3.74 -8.14 -17.13
CA LEU A 82 -2.69 -7.14 -16.89
C LEU A 82 -2.02 -6.81 -18.21
N ASP A 83 -2.73 -6.09 -19.08
CA ASP A 83 -2.15 -5.57 -20.31
C ASP A 83 -0.92 -4.68 -20.03
N SER A 84 0.02 -4.68 -20.98
CA SER A 84 1.30 -3.96 -20.97
C SER A 84 1.22 -2.43 -20.83
N ASN A 85 0.05 -1.86 -20.59
CA ASN A 85 -0.09 -0.46 -20.20
C ASN A 85 0.13 -0.34 -18.69
N PHE A 86 1.41 -0.21 -18.31
CA PHE A 86 1.76 0.48 -17.09
C PHE A 86 1.10 1.86 -17.12
N ASP A 87 -0.05 1.97 -16.44
CA ASP A 87 -0.74 3.23 -16.22
C ASP A 87 0.28 4.25 -15.67
N LEU A 88 0.65 5.21 -16.53
CA LEU A 88 1.56 6.33 -16.28
C LEU A 88 1.13 7.09 -15.01
#